data_AF-C8CCP8-F1
#
_entry.id   AF-C8CCP8-F1
#
_cell.length_a   1.000
_cell.length_b   1.000
_cell.length_c   1.000
_cell.angle_alpha   90.00
_cell.angle_beta   90.00
_cell.angle_gamma   90.00
#
_symmetry.space_group_name_H-M   'P 1'
#
loop_
_entity.id
_entity.type
_entity.pdbx_description
1 polymer ?
#
loop_
_entity_poly.entity_id
_entity_poly.type
_entity_poly.pdbx_seq_one_letter_code
_entity_poly.pdbx_strand_id
1 'polypeptide(L)'
;KRFLPSEFGHDVDRAEPVEPALSFYESKRRIRRATEEAKIGYTYICCNSIAGWPYHYHTHPSKMFPPTDKIHIYGDGTVKA
;
A
#
# COMPACT_ATOMS: atom_id res chain seq x y z
N LYS A 1 6.48 -24.76 -3.80
CA LYS A 1 6.15 -24.06 -2.52
C LYS A 1 6.77 -22.66 -2.58
N ARG A 2 6.11 -21.62 -2.03
CA ARG A 2 6.54 -20.21 -2.16
C ARG A 2 6.17 -19.44 -0.89
N PHE A 3 7.03 -18.53 -0.44
CA PHE A 3 6.74 -17.57 0.62
C PHE A 3 6.09 -16.31 0.05
N LEU A 4 5.04 -15.82 0.70
CA LEU A 4 4.33 -14.59 0.37
C LEU A 4 4.39 -13.65 1.58
N PRO A 5 5.33 -12.68 1.64
CA PRO A 5 5.33 -11.69 2.70
C PRO A 5 4.10 -10.78 2.59
N SER A 6 3.74 -10.12 3.69
CA SER A 6 2.56 -9.25 3.81
C SER A 6 2.76 -7.91 3.09
N GLU A 7 2.83 -7.95 1.76
CA GLU A 7 3.05 -6.81 0.87
C GLU A 7 1.74 -6.09 0.56
N PHE A 8 0.82 -6.73 -0.17
CA PHE A 8 -0.58 -6.33 -0.41
C PHE A 8 -0.87 -4.82 -0.46
N GLY A 9 -0.07 -4.08 -1.24
CA GLY A 9 -0.18 -2.63 -1.40
C GLY A 9 0.69 -2.13 -2.54
N HIS A 10 1.30 -0.97 -2.36
CA HIS A 10 2.25 -0.40 -3.31
C HIS A 10 3.56 -1.21 -3.36
N ASP A 11 4.29 -1.09 -4.47
CA ASP A 11 5.65 -1.60 -4.54
C ASP A 11 6.58 -0.73 -3.68
N VAL A 12 6.99 -1.26 -2.53
CA VAL A 12 7.78 -0.50 -1.56
C VAL A 12 9.17 -0.15 -2.08
N ASP A 13 9.73 -0.85 -3.06
CA ASP A 13 11.06 -0.54 -3.61
C ASP A 13 11.00 0.55 -4.71
N ARG A 14 9.82 0.86 -5.23
CA ARG A 14 9.61 1.84 -6.33
C ARG A 14 8.91 3.12 -5.89
N ALA A 15 8.52 3.20 -4.63
CA ALA A 15 7.77 4.33 -4.08
C ALA A 15 8.67 5.22 -3.20
N GLU A 16 8.33 6.51 -3.16
CA GLU A 16 9.00 7.53 -2.36
C GLU A 16 8.01 8.17 -1.37
N PRO A 17 7.57 7.44 -0.33
CA PRO A 17 6.66 7.98 0.68
C PRO A 17 7.37 8.99 1.60
N VAL A 18 6.56 9.83 2.23
CA VAL A 18 6.98 10.69 3.35
C VAL A 18 6.46 10.13 4.67
N GLU A 19 6.96 10.62 5.81
CA GLU A 19 6.44 10.21 7.11
C GLU A 19 4.97 10.63 7.30
N PRO A 20 4.13 9.82 7.99
CA PRO A 20 4.47 8.60 8.75
C PRO A 20 4.55 7.30 7.92
N ALA A 21 4.29 7.35 6.62
CA ALA A 21 4.24 6.16 5.78
C ALA A 21 5.64 5.57 5.49
N LEU A 22 6.67 6.41 5.44
CA LEU A 22 8.05 5.99 5.18
C LEU A 22 8.51 4.89 6.15
N SER A 23 8.30 5.08 7.45
CA SER A 23 8.63 4.08 8.47
C SER A 23 7.99 2.70 8.22
N PHE A 24 6.76 2.67 7.70
CA PHE A 24 6.08 1.42 7.32
C PHE A 24 6.70 0.77 6.08
N TYR A 25 7.08 1.56 5.07
CA TYR A 25 7.72 1.07 3.86
C TYR A 25 9.10 0.50 4.15
N GLU A 26 9.90 1.17 4.98
CA GLU A 26 11.19 0.68 5.43
C GLU A 26 11.08 -0.69 6.12
N SER A 27 10.07 -0.86 6.96
CA SER A 27 9.81 -2.14 7.63
C SER A 27 9.57 -3.27 6.62
N LYS A 28 8.79 -3.03 5.56
CA LYS A 28 8.57 -4.02 4.49
C LYS A 28 9.83 -4.27 3.65
N ARG A 29 10.57 -3.22 3.30
CA ARG A 29 11.85 -3.34 2.58
C ARG A 29 12.82 -4.25 3.34
N ARG A 30 12.92 -4.11 4.68
CA ARG A 30 13.75 -5.01 5.52
C ARG A 30 13.33 -6.47 5.39
N ILE A 31 12.03 -6.77 5.38
CA ILE A 31 11.52 -8.13 5.17
C ILE A 31 11.89 -8.65 3.77
N ARG A 32 11.82 -7.82 2.72
CA ARG A 32 12.27 -8.20 1.37
C ARG A 32 13.76 -8.56 1.34
N ARG A 33 14.61 -7.70 1.92
CA ARG A 33 16.07 -7.95 2.00
C ARG A 33 16.38 -9.27 2.73
N ALA A 34 15.74 -9.51 3.88
CA ALA A 34 15.91 -10.75 4.64
C ALA A 34 15.40 -11.99 3.89
N THR A 35 14.29 -11.87 3.16
CA THR A 35 13.73 -12.93 2.32
C THR A 35 14.70 -13.33 1.19
N GLU A 36 15.32 -12.33 0.57
CA GLU A 36 16.30 -12.51 -0.50
C GLU A 36 17.61 -13.13 0.01
N GLU A 37 18.11 -12.65 1.15
CA GLU A 37 19.30 -13.19 1.80
C GLU A 37 19.13 -14.66 2.19
N ALA A 38 17.93 -15.05 2.63
CA ALA A 38 17.60 -16.44 2.96
C ALA A 38 17.54 -17.38 1.73
N LYS A 39 17.61 -16.84 0.50
CA LYS A 39 17.57 -17.60 -0.77
C LYS A 39 16.37 -18.55 -0.90
N ILE A 40 15.24 -18.19 -0.31
CA ILE A 40 13.99 -18.95 -0.41
C ILE A 40 13.19 -18.54 -1.66
N GLY A 41 12.32 -19.42 -2.16
CA GLY A 41 11.39 -19.02 -3.23
C GLY A 41 10.31 -18.09 -2.69
N TYR A 42 10.22 -16.85 -3.20
CA TYR A 42 9.24 -15.85 -2.77
C TYR A 42 8.47 -15.19 -3.94
N THR A 43 7.38 -14.49 -3.61
CA THR A 43 6.68 -13.57 -4.52
C THR A 43 6.20 -12.36 -3.73
N TYR A 44 6.56 -11.16 -4.18
CA TYR A 44 6.02 -9.92 -3.65
C TYR A 44 4.75 -9.56 -4.43
N ILE A 45 3.63 -9.43 -3.72
CA ILE A 45 2.33 -9.10 -4.33
C ILE A 45 2.05 -7.62 -4.09
N CYS A 46 2.24 -6.81 -5.13
CA CYS A 46 1.92 -5.38 -5.14
C CYS A 46 0.54 -5.19 -5.79
N CYS A 47 -0.52 -5.22 -4.98
CA CYS A 47 -1.92 -5.15 -5.47
C CYS A 47 -2.53 -3.74 -5.43
N ASN A 48 -1.72 -2.72 -5.14
CA ASN A 48 -2.14 -1.32 -5.10
C ASN A 48 -3.28 -1.08 -4.08
N SER A 49 -4.20 -0.16 -4.40
CA SER A 49 -5.29 0.28 -3.54
C SER A 49 -6.42 -0.75 -3.42
N ILE A 50 -6.96 -0.88 -2.22
CA ILE A 50 -8.08 -1.80 -1.93
C ILE A 50 -9.39 -1.08 -2.23
N ALA A 51 -10.14 -1.53 -3.23
CA ALA A 51 -11.40 -0.90 -3.64
C ALA A 51 -12.46 -0.81 -2.53
N GLY A 52 -12.42 -1.74 -1.55
CA GLY A 52 -13.31 -1.74 -0.40
C GLY A 52 -12.92 -0.78 0.72
N TRP A 53 -11.81 -0.05 0.63
CA TRP A 53 -11.41 0.95 1.62
C TRP A 53 -12.08 2.29 1.32
N PRO A 54 -12.76 2.92 2.30
CA PRO A 54 -13.41 4.20 2.11
C PRO A 54 -12.37 5.34 2.18
N TYR A 55 -11.54 5.46 1.15
CA TYR A 55 -10.48 6.47 1.04
C TYR A 55 -10.98 7.91 1.17
N HIS A 56 -12.27 8.16 0.91
CA HIS A 56 -12.92 9.46 1.03
C HIS A 56 -13.16 9.90 2.49
N TYR A 57 -13.13 8.96 3.46
CA TYR A 57 -13.26 9.27 4.89
C TYR A 57 -12.00 8.95 5.69
N HIS A 58 -10.95 8.39 5.09
CA HIS A 58 -9.70 8.00 5.78
C HIS A 58 -9.90 7.10 6.99
N THR A 59 -10.98 6.31 7.02
CA THR A 59 -11.29 5.38 8.12
C THR A 59 -11.19 3.94 7.66
N HIS A 60 -10.68 3.07 8.54
CA HIS A 60 -10.57 1.65 8.30
C HIS A 60 -11.09 0.84 9.50
N PRO A 61 -11.87 -0.24 9.29
CA PRO A 61 -12.79 -0.51 8.19
C PRO A 61 -14.17 0.07 8.52
N SER A 62 -14.87 0.67 7.55
CA SER A 62 -16.21 1.22 7.79
C SER A 62 -17.13 1.01 6.59
N LYS A 63 -18.40 0.66 6.86
CA LYS A 63 -19.47 0.54 5.84
C LYS A 63 -19.96 1.94 5.47
N MET A 64 -19.08 2.75 4.89
CA MET A 64 -19.40 4.12 4.51
C MET A 64 -19.61 4.18 3.00
N PHE A 65 -20.75 4.69 2.59
CA PHE A 65 -21.03 4.96 1.18
C PHE A 65 -20.26 6.21 0.73
N PRO A 66 -19.85 6.30 -0.56
CA PRO A 66 -19.23 7.50 -1.08
C PRO A 66 -20.09 8.75 -0.86
N PRO A 67 -19.49 9.92 -0.57
CA PRO A 67 -20.24 11.14 -0.36
C PRO A 67 -20.93 11.60 -1.66
N THR A 68 -22.16 12.09 -1.55
CA THR A 68 -22.96 12.61 -2.68
C THR A 68 -22.82 14.12 -2.87
N ASP A 69 -22.39 14.84 -1.84
CA ASP A 69 -22.47 16.31 -1.83
C ASP A 69 -21.11 16.95 -2.12
N LYS A 70 -20.05 16.46 -1.46
CA LYS A 70 -18.69 16.99 -1.58
C LYS A 70 -17.67 15.87 -1.44
N ILE A 71 -16.63 15.93 -2.27
CA ILE A 71 -15.46 15.06 -2.18
C ILE A 71 -14.19 15.91 -2.07
N HIS A 72 -13.23 15.41 -1.30
CA HIS A 72 -11.90 16.03 -1.18
C HIS A 72 -10.94 15.36 -2.17
N ILE A 73 -10.33 16.15 -3.06
CA ILE A 73 -9.30 15.70 -3.99
C ILE A 73 -7.94 16.08 -3.43
N TYR A 74 -7.04 15.10 -3.31
CA TYR A 74 -5.67 15.32 -2.89
C TYR A 74 -4.80 15.71 -4.10
N GLY A 75 -4.04 16.80 -3.96
CA GLY A 75 -3.28 17.38 -5.07
C GLY A 75 -4.22 17.94 -6.14
N ASP A 76 -3.87 17.73 -7.42
CA ASP A 76 -4.67 18.17 -8.57
C ASP A 76 -5.59 17.07 -9.15
N GLY A 77 -5.51 15.84 -8.63
CA GLY A 77 -6.33 14.71 -9.08
C GLY A 77 -5.92 14.11 -10.45
N THR A 78 -4.72 14.42 -10.95
CA THR A 78 -4.27 13.96 -12.29
C THR A 78 -3.30 12.78 -12.25
N VAL A 79 -2.82 12.41 -11.05
CA VAL A 79 -1.83 11.33 -10.85
C VAL A 79 -2.40 9.99 -11.29
N LYS A 80 -1.62 9.24 -12.08
CA LYS A 80 -1.94 7.89 -12.56
C LYS A 80 -1.13 6.85 -11.81
N ALA A 81 -1.69 5.63 -11.76
CA ALA A 81 -1.02 4.44 -11.25
C ALA A 81 0.00 3.88 -12.26
#